data_AF-A0AAE0C6U3-F1
#
_entry.id   AF-A0AAE0C6U3-F1
#
_cell.length_a   1.000
_cell.length_b   1.000
_cell.length_c   1.000
_cell.angle_alpha   90.00
_cell.angle_beta   90.00
_cell.angle_gamma   90.00
#
_symmetry.space_group_name_H-M   'P 1'
#
loop_
_entity.id
_entity.type
_entity.pdbx_description
1 polymer ?
#
loop_
_entity_poly.entity_id
_entity_poly.type
_entity_poly.pdbx_seq_one_letter_code
_entity_poly.pdbx_strand_id
1 'polypeptide(L)'
;MGSAVREDRGGEGEELGSEQAWLPRSKVLVLAHNPVFGSQRTPLQLSVSLDNGKTWMCGCEVVRGTGEYSYPSIVPWPSSSDLSPEGISVVFTYRRLSIGFLSVSALPALAT
;
A
#
# COMPACT_ATOMS: atom_id res chain seq x y z
N MET A 1 -32.13 -37.41 -7.99
CA MET A 1 -31.83 -36.24 -8.83
C MET A 1 -30.58 -35.58 -8.26
N GLY A 2 -29.49 -35.55 -9.02
CA GLY A 2 -28.15 -35.22 -8.53
C GLY A 2 -27.95 -33.74 -8.18
N SER A 3 -27.22 -33.51 -7.08
CA SER A 3 -26.69 -32.19 -6.75
C SER A 3 -25.49 -31.92 -7.67
N ALA A 4 -25.61 -30.91 -8.53
CA ALA A 4 -24.51 -30.47 -9.37
C ALA A 4 -23.50 -29.72 -8.48
N VAL A 5 -22.36 -30.36 -8.22
CA VAL A 5 -21.17 -29.68 -7.71
C VAL A 5 -20.75 -28.67 -8.78
N ARG A 6 -20.85 -27.37 -8.46
CA ARG A 6 -20.19 -26.33 -9.25
C ARG A 6 -18.69 -26.52 -9.01
N GLU A 7 -17.99 -27.01 -10.03
CA GLU A 7 -16.53 -26.92 -10.09
C GLU A 7 -16.17 -25.44 -10.09
N ASP A 8 -15.59 -24.99 -8.97
CA ASP A 8 -14.93 -23.70 -8.90
C ASP A 8 -13.68 -23.77 -9.79
N ARG A 9 -13.74 -23.06 -10.92
CA ARG A 9 -12.58 -22.82 -11.80
C ARG A 9 -12.11 -21.37 -11.66
N GLY A 10 -11.99 -20.88 -10.43
CA GLY A 10 -11.26 -19.66 -10.12
C GLY A 10 -9.76 -19.96 -10.08
N GLY A 11 -9.03 -19.61 -11.13
CA GLY A 11 -7.57 -19.67 -11.09
C GLY A 11 -7.04 -18.83 -9.93
N GLU A 12 -6.18 -19.42 -9.10
CA GLU A 12 -5.49 -18.75 -8.00
C GLU A 12 -4.56 -17.68 -8.60
N GLY A 13 -5.12 -16.50 -8.86
CA GLY A 13 -4.31 -15.31 -9.11
C GLY A 13 -3.52 -15.04 -7.83
N GLU A 14 -2.21 -15.23 -7.89
CA GLU A 14 -1.31 -14.96 -6.77
C GLU A 14 -1.49 -13.50 -6.34
N GLU A 15 -2.17 -13.28 -5.20
CA GLU A 15 -2.48 -11.94 -4.72
C GLU A 15 -1.18 -11.23 -4.35
N LEU A 16 -0.95 -10.06 -4.95
CA LEU A 16 0.28 -9.28 -4.78
C LEU A 16 0.40 -8.67 -3.37
N GLY A 17 -0.71 -8.64 -2.64
CA GLY A 17 -0.87 -7.97 -1.36
C GLY A 17 -1.09 -6.48 -1.54
N SER A 18 -2.08 -5.93 -0.85
CA SER A 18 -2.25 -4.49 -0.69
C SER A 18 -2.67 -4.20 0.75
N GLU A 19 -2.10 -3.17 1.36
CA GLU A 19 -2.43 -2.80 2.75
C GLU A 19 -2.59 -1.28 2.88
N GLN A 20 -3.44 -0.87 3.82
CA GLN A 20 -3.81 0.52 4.05
C GLN A 20 -3.49 0.95 5.48
N ALA A 21 -3.11 2.22 5.66
CA ALA A 21 -2.94 2.85 6.96
C ALA A 21 -3.64 4.21 7.00
N TRP A 22 -4.30 4.48 8.13
CA TRP A 22 -4.94 5.76 8.41
C TRP A 22 -4.03 6.68 9.23
N LEU A 23 -3.87 7.91 8.78
CA LEU A 23 -3.15 8.99 9.45
C LEU A 23 -4.14 10.02 10.01
N PRO A 24 -4.45 9.96 11.31
CA PRO A 24 -5.59 10.69 11.87
C PRO A 24 -5.41 12.21 11.92
N ARG A 25 -4.18 12.72 12.04
CA ARG A 25 -3.95 14.17 12.17
C ARG A 25 -4.13 14.89 10.82
N SER A 26 -3.50 14.36 9.78
CA SER A 26 -3.60 14.87 8.40
C SER A 26 -4.88 14.45 7.71
N LYS A 27 -5.62 13.50 8.32
CA LYS A 27 -6.85 12.92 7.77
C LYS A 27 -6.61 12.26 6.41
N VAL A 28 -5.54 11.49 6.33
CA VAL A 28 -5.08 10.86 5.10
C VAL A 28 -5.15 9.35 5.21
N LEU A 29 -5.71 8.70 4.19
CA LEU A 29 -5.59 7.26 4.00
C LEU A 29 -4.43 6.97 3.03
N VAL A 30 -3.54 6.07 3.40
CA VAL A 30 -2.39 5.66 2.59
C VAL A 30 -2.58 4.20 2.17
N LEU A 31 -2.32 3.87 0.92
CA LEU A 31 -2.38 2.54 0.34
C LEU A 31 -1.02 2.16 -0.23
N ALA A 32 -0.45 1.04 0.23
CA ALA A 32 0.72 0.42 -0.38
C ALA A 32 0.25 -0.69 -1.34
N HIS A 33 0.60 -0.57 -2.64
CA HIS A 33 0.17 -1.53 -3.66
C HIS A 33 1.04 -1.51 -4.91
N ASN A 34 0.89 -2.52 -5.75
CA ASN A 34 1.42 -2.54 -7.10
C ASN A 34 0.33 -2.07 -8.09
N PRO A 35 0.46 -0.91 -8.75
CA PRO A 35 -0.58 -0.31 -9.62
C PRO A 35 -0.62 -0.95 -11.01
N VAL A 36 -0.58 -2.28 -11.08
CA VAL A 36 -0.44 -3.06 -12.30
C VAL A 36 -1.40 -4.23 -12.30
N PHE A 37 -1.78 -4.69 -13.48
CA PHE A 37 -2.70 -5.82 -13.64
C PHE A 37 -1.95 -7.15 -13.61
N GLY A 38 -2.62 -8.20 -13.13
CA GLY A 38 -2.10 -9.55 -13.08
C GLY A 38 -1.07 -9.75 -11.97
N SER A 39 -0.03 -10.54 -12.25
CA SER A 39 1.01 -10.92 -11.28
C SER A 39 2.27 -10.04 -11.35
N GLN A 40 2.17 -8.84 -11.94
CA GLN A 40 3.31 -7.92 -12.04
C GLN A 40 3.62 -7.30 -10.67
N ARG A 41 4.90 -7.31 -10.28
CA ARG A 41 5.36 -6.94 -8.94
C ARG A 41 6.17 -5.64 -8.92
N THR A 42 6.00 -4.80 -9.94
CA THR A 42 6.69 -3.52 -10.07
C THR A 42 5.81 -2.52 -10.82
N PRO A 43 5.80 -1.24 -10.40
CA PRO A 43 6.45 -0.71 -9.19
C PRO A 43 5.68 -1.09 -7.92
N LEU A 44 6.30 -0.93 -6.74
CA LEU A 44 5.57 -0.79 -5.47
C LEU A 44 5.38 0.71 -5.21
N GLN A 45 4.17 1.11 -4.86
CA GLN A 45 3.77 2.51 -4.79
C GLN A 45 2.95 2.82 -3.52
N LEU A 46 3.03 4.06 -3.05
CA LEU A 46 2.12 4.62 -2.05
C LEU A 46 1.07 5.55 -2.68
N SER A 47 -0.18 5.13 -2.72
CA SER A 47 -1.29 6.00 -3.09
C SER A 47 -1.92 6.66 -1.87
N VAL A 48 -2.41 7.89 -2.05
CA VAL A 48 -2.97 8.71 -0.98
C VAL A 48 -4.42 9.06 -1.31
N SER A 49 -5.31 8.94 -0.33
CA SER A 49 -6.69 9.38 -0.44
C SER A 49 -7.02 10.40 0.66
N LEU A 50 -7.70 11.47 0.24
CA LEU A 50 -8.23 12.54 1.12
C LEU A 50 -9.74 12.41 1.34
N ASP A 51 -10.40 11.47 0.67
CA ASP A 51 -11.84 11.32 0.62
C ASP A 51 -12.30 9.92 1.04
N ASN A 52 -11.52 9.30 1.92
CA ASN A 52 -11.79 7.98 2.51
C ASN A 52 -11.88 6.86 1.46
N GLY A 53 -10.91 6.85 0.54
CA GLY A 53 -10.71 5.79 -0.46
C GLY A 53 -11.57 5.90 -1.72
N LYS A 54 -12.29 7.02 -1.93
CA LYS A 54 -13.10 7.22 -3.15
C LYS A 54 -12.22 7.60 -4.34
N THR A 55 -11.25 8.47 -4.12
CA THR A 55 -10.21 8.83 -5.08
C THR A 55 -8.83 8.61 -4.49
N TRP A 56 -7.89 8.26 -5.37
CA TRP A 56 -6.52 7.95 -5.02
C TRP A 56 -5.57 8.78 -5.86
N MET A 57 -4.79 9.64 -5.21
CA MET A 57 -3.67 10.32 -5.84
C MET A 57 -2.46 9.39 -5.80
N CYS A 58 -1.91 9.10 -6.98
CA CYS A 58 -0.69 8.31 -7.12
C CYS A 58 0.50 9.07 -6.54
N GLY A 59 0.96 8.65 -5.36
CA GLY A 59 2.12 9.21 -4.66
C GLY A 59 3.34 8.31 -4.80
N CYS A 60 4.52 8.91 -4.69
CA CYS A 60 5.85 8.30 -4.52
C CYS A 60 6.02 6.79 -4.82
N GLU A 61 6.84 6.46 -5.83
CA GLU A 61 7.42 5.12 -5.95
C GLU A 61 8.24 4.79 -4.69
N VAL A 62 7.87 3.71 -4.01
CA VAL A 62 8.53 3.20 -2.80
C VAL A 62 9.98 2.83 -3.11
N VAL A 63 10.19 2.18 -4.25
CA VAL A 63 11.51 1.88 -4.80
C VAL A 63 11.49 2.21 -6.27
N ARG A 64 12.45 3.03 -6.71
CA ARG A 64 12.65 3.36 -8.12
C ARG A 64 13.37 2.22 -8.83
N GLY A 65 12.90 1.89 -10.04
CA GLY A 65 13.58 0.98 -10.95
C GLY A 65 13.00 -0.43 -11.00
N THR A 66 13.56 -1.26 -11.87
CA THR A 66 13.09 -2.61 -12.14
C THR A 66 13.33 -3.54 -10.93
N GLY A 67 12.32 -4.32 -10.55
CA GLY A 67 12.42 -5.24 -9.44
C GLY A 67 11.21 -6.15 -9.27
N GLU A 68 11.23 -6.94 -8.20
CA GLU A 68 10.07 -7.70 -7.73
C GLU A 68 9.82 -7.26 -6.29
N TYR A 69 8.76 -6.48 -6.07
CA TYR A 69 8.36 -5.94 -4.78
C TYR A 69 6.95 -6.43 -4.47
N SER A 70 6.75 -7.09 -3.33
CA SER A 70 5.47 -7.75 -3.04
C SER A 70 5.17 -7.83 -1.56
N TYR A 71 3.92 -8.13 -1.23
CA TYR A 71 3.46 -8.32 0.14
C TYR A 71 3.82 -7.11 1.02
N PRO A 72 3.39 -5.89 0.62
CA PRO A 72 3.63 -4.73 1.45
C PRO A 72 2.92 -4.92 2.79
N SER A 73 3.57 -4.47 3.85
CA SER A 73 2.88 -4.17 5.10
C SER A 73 3.19 -2.76 5.57
N ILE A 74 2.16 -2.05 6.04
CA ILE A 74 2.19 -0.63 6.37
C ILE A 74 1.68 -0.38 7.80
N VAL A 75 2.44 0.39 8.58
CA VAL A 75 2.03 0.83 9.92
C VAL A 75 2.19 2.33 10.07
N PRO A 76 1.21 3.04 10.65
CA PRO A 76 1.37 4.44 11.00
C PRO A 76 2.31 4.56 12.20
N TRP A 77 3.15 5.60 12.21
CA TRP A 77 3.87 6.01 13.41
C TRP A 77 3.26 7.31 13.96
N PRO A 78 3.11 7.41 15.29
CA PRO A 78 2.28 8.43 15.90
C PRO A 78 2.92 9.82 15.86
N SER A 79 2.06 10.83 15.79
CA SER A 79 2.39 12.20 16.19
C SER A 79 2.32 12.29 17.71
N SER A 80 3.36 12.77 18.37
CA SER A 80 3.38 13.02 19.82
C SER A 80 2.80 14.39 20.22
N SER A 81 2.57 15.28 19.26
CA SER A 81 2.00 16.62 19.43
C SER A 81 1.42 17.13 18.10
N ASP A 82 0.72 18.26 18.11
CA ASP A 82 0.23 18.89 16.87
C ASP A 82 1.36 19.37 15.95
N LEU A 83 2.55 19.58 16.52
CA LEU A 83 3.76 20.06 15.83
C LEU A 83 4.69 18.94 15.37
N SER A 84 4.53 17.71 15.89
CA SER A 84 5.32 16.58 15.41
C SER A 84 4.78 16.09 14.07
N PRO A 85 5.65 15.58 13.19
CA PRO A 85 5.18 14.92 11.99
C PRO A 85 4.38 13.67 12.35
N GLU A 86 3.59 13.19 11.40
CA GLU A 86 3.07 11.83 11.40
C GLU A 86 3.46 11.17 10.08
N GLY A 87 3.32 9.86 9.98
CA GLY A 87 3.59 9.17 8.73
C GLY A 87 3.51 7.66 8.89
N ILE A 88 4.16 6.96 7.98
CA ILE A 88 4.05 5.51 7.85
C ILE A 88 5.43 4.88 7.71
N SER A 89 5.51 3.63 8.15
CA SER A 89 6.61 2.71 7.86
C SER A 89 6.07 1.57 7.01
N VAL A 90 6.82 1.18 5.98
CA VAL A 90 6.44 0.11 5.06
C VAL A 90 7.55 -0.92 5.03
N VAL A 91 7.17 -2.17 5.18
CA VAL A 91 8.00 -3.32 4.84
C VAL A 91 7.45 -3.97 3.58
N PHE A 92 8.31 -4.61 2.81
CA PHE A 92 7.92 -5.37 1.65
C PHE A 92 8.95 -6.46 1.38
N THR A 93 8.55 -7.45 0.60
CA THR A 93 9.44 -8.50 0.16
C THR A 93 10.10 -8.11 -1.15
N TYR A 94 11.44 -8.14 -1.22
CA TYR A 94 12.22 -7.95 -2.45
C TYR A 94 12.69 -9.28 -3.01
N ARG A 95 12.26 -9.59 -4.25
CA ARG A 95 12.55 -10.84 -4.99
C ARG A 95 12.22 -12.12 -4.23
N ARG A 96 11.38 -12.06 -3.19
CA ARG A 96 11.13 -13.17 -2.25
C ARG A 96 12.39 -13.70 -1.55
N LEU A 97 13.44 -12.89 -1.45
CA LEU A 97 14.72 -13.24 -0.84
C LEU A 97 15.10 -12.36 0.34
N SER A 98 14.58 -11.14 0.40
CA SER A 98 14.95 -10.15 1.41
C SER A 98 13.77 -9.25 1.76
N ILE A 99 13.87 -8.59 2.90
CA ILE A 99 12.89 -7.60 3.33
C ILE A 99 13.44 -6.21 3.05
N GLY A 100 12.68 -5.43 2.30
CA GLY A 100 12.89 -3.99 2.16
C GLY A 100 12.11 -3.24 3.23
N PHE A 101 12.63 -2.07 3.60
CA PHE A 101 12.02 -1.18 4.59
C PHE A 101 12.17 0.26 4.14
N LEU A 102 11.13 1.07 4.35
CA LEU A 102 11.20 2.52 4.28
C LEU A 102 10.29 3.14 5.35
N SER A 103 10.57 4.40 5.67
CA SER A 103 9.67 5.22 6.47
C SER A 103 9.57 6.61 5.84
N VAL A 104 8.36 7.14 5.79
CA VAL A 104 8.08 8.46 5.18
C VAL A 104 7.10 9.23 6.05
N SER A 105 7.37 10.52 6.21
CA SER A 105 6.46 11.45 6.88
C SER A 105 5.41 11.97 5.91
N ALA A 106 4.16 12.03 6.38
CA ALA A 106 3.17 12.89 5.78
C ALA A 106 3.53 14.34 6.11
N LEU A 107 3.79 15.14 5.06
CA LEU A 107 3.88 16.58 5.26
C LEU A 107 2.49 17.10 5.64
N PRO A 108 2.38 18.00 6.62
CA PRO A 108 1.11 18.66 6.88
C PRO A 108 0.65 19.34 5.59
N ALA A 109 -0.60 19.12 5.20
CA ALA A 109 -1.23 19.94 4.18
C ALA A 109 -1.10 21.40 4.65
N LEU A 110 -0.36 22.22 3.92
CA LEU A 110 -0.35 23.66 4.18
C LEU A 110 -1.81 24.11 4.00
N ALA A 111 -2.44 24.56 5.08
CA ALA A 111 -3.75 25.17 5.01
C ALA A 111 -3.61 26.45 4.16
N THR A 112 -4.06 26.38 2.91
CA THR A 112 -4.26 27.55 2.04
C THR A 112 -5.56 28.25 2.38
#